data_AF-A0A4R4TK63-F1
#
_entry.id   AF-A0A4R4TK63-F1
#
_cell.length_a   1.000
_cell.length_b   1.000
_cell.length_c   1.000
_cell.angle_alpha   90.00
_cell.angle_beta   90.00
_cell.angle_gamma   90.00
#
_symmetry.space_group_name_H-M   'P 1'
#
loop_
_entity.id
_entity.type
_entity.pdbx_description
1 polymer ?
#
loop_
_entity_poly.entity_id
_entity_poly.type
_entity_poly.pdbx_seq_one_letter_code
_entity_poly.pdbx_strand_id
1 'polypeptide(L)'
;MSSDAEAGAIAGLHDVFNLLRTFEDDGLTIRRAGALEGAAEKVTAASLEFIDVTEPEDLQRQLQAAVKALQIAEKSARAHRRNPLTRPISHARFALNVGIAQGGLHLALAALDPENTPPVPESD
;
A
#
# COMPACT_ATOMS: atom_id res chain seq x y z
N MET A 1 9.35 -18.48 15.83
CA MET A 1 8.95 -18.52 14.41
C MET A 1 9.97 -17.69 13.62
N SER A 2 10.17 -18.02 12.35
CA SER A 2 11.45 -17.89 11.63
C SER A 2 11.78 -16.44 11.22
N SER A 3 13.02 -15.98 11.51
CA SER A 3 13.57 -14.70 11.02
C SER A 3 13.46 -14.56 9.49
N ASP A 4 13.47 -15.67 8.75
CA ASP A 4 13.28 -15.67 7.29
C ASP A 4 11.85 -15.33 6.85
N ALA A 5 10.83 -15.71 7.64
CA ALA A 5 9.43 -15.41 7.33
C ALA A 5 9.14 -13.91 7.56
N GLU A 6 9.69 -13.37 8.64
CA GLU A 6 9.64 -11.94 8.96
C GLU A 6 10.34 -11.10 7.88
N ALA A 7 11.57 -11.47 7.51
CA ALA A 7 12.29 -10.80 6.42
C ALA A 7 11.53 -10.86 5.09
N GLY A 8 10.89 -12.00 4.78
CA GLY A 8 10.04 -12.15 3.61
C GLY A 8 8.80 -11.26 3.65
N ALA A 9 8.18 -11.09 4.83
CA ALA A 9 7.04 -10.20 5.03
C ALA A 9 7.44 -8.73 4.85
N ILE A 10 8.57 -8.30 5.43
CA ILE A 10 9.13 -6.95 5.27
C ILE A 10 9.44 -6.67 3.80
N ALA A 11 10.12 -7.58 3.10
CA ALA A 11 10.37 -7.45 1.66
C ALA A 11 9.05 -7.35 0.86
N GLY A 12 8.02 -8.09 1.27
CA GLY A 12 6.70 -8.02 0.67
C GLY A 12 6.04 -6.65 0.84
N LEU A 13 6.21 -5.99 1.98
CA LEU A 13 5.73 -4.63 2.24
C LEU A 13 6.50 -3.60 1.39
N HIS A 14 7.83 -3.72 1.30
CA HIS A 14 8.67 -2.88 0.44
C HIS A 14 8.27 -2.99 -1.04
N ASP A 15 7.99 -4.19 -1.54
CA ASP A 15 7.54 -4.39 -2.92
C ASP A 15 6.23 -3.64 -3.20
N VAL A 16 5.27 -3.69 -2.27
CA VAL A 16 3.98 -2.99 -2.42
C VAL A 16 4.19 -1.48 -2.31
N PHE A 17 5.03 -1.02 -1.38
CA PHE A 17 5.37 0.40 -1.26
C PHE A 17 6.00 0.93 -2.55
N ASN A 18 6.99 0.22 -3.10
CA ASN A 18 7.65 0.59 -4.36
C ASN A 18 6.67 0.60 -5.53
N LEU A 19 5.76 -0.38 -5.59
CA LEU A 19 4.68 -0.41 -6.58
C LEU A 19 3.80 0.84 -6.45
N LEU A 20 3.39 1.24 -5.25
CA LEU A 20 2.56 2.44 -5.05
C LEU A 20 3.26 3.71 -5.51
N ARG A 21 4.56 3.84 -5.20
CA ARG A 21 5.39 4.98 -5.60
C ARG A 21 5.43 5.16 -7.12
N THR A 22 5.36 4.08 -7.89
CA THR A 22 5.30 4.19 -9.35
C THR A 22 4.07 4.96 -9.85
N PHE A 23 2.94 4.89 -9.15
CA PHE A 23 1.70 5.64 -9.48
C PHE A 23 1.81 7.15 -9.19
N GLU A 24 2.75 7.55 -8.32
CA GLU A 24 3.05 8.94 -7.99
C GLU A 24 4.11 9.52 -8.92
N ASP A 25 5.25 8.84 -9.08
CA ASP A 25 6.45 9.35 -9.77
C ASP A 25 6.33 9.32 -11.31
N ASP A 26 5.87 8.20 -11.88
CA ASP A 26 5.89 8.00 -13.34
C ASP A 26 4.59 8.47 -14.01
N GLY A 27 3.68 9.09 -13.24
CA GLY A 27 2.34 9.37 -13.69
C GLY A 27 1.61 8.10 -14.15
N LEU A 28 1.97 6.92 -13.61
CA LEU A 28 1.24 5.68 -13.81
C LEU A 28 -0.21 5.93 -13.37
N THR A 29 -1.05 6.24 -14.35
CA THR A 29 -2.43 6.62 -14.06
C THR A 29 -3.25 5.41 -13.64
N ILE A 30 -4.45 5.65 -13.12
CA ILE A 30 -5.51 4.65 -12.91
C ILE A 30 -5.71 3.67 -14.09
N ARG A 31 -5.23 3.98 -15.31
CA ARG A 31 -5.26 3.11 -16.48
C ARG A 31 -4.38 1.85 -16.33
N ARG A 32 -3.32 1.91 -15.54
CA ARG A 32 -2.39 0.80 -15.27
C ARG A 32 -2.60 0.18 -13.89
N ALA A 33 -3.71 0.51 -13.21
CA ALA A 33 -4.10 -0.03 -11.91
C ALA A 33 -4.33 -1.55 -11.87
N GLY A 34 -4.19 -2.28 -12.99
CA GLY A 34 -4.08 -3.74 -12.97
C GLY A 34 -2.82 -4.21 -12.22
N ALA A 35 -1.77 -3.39 -12.15
CA ALA A 35 -0.57 -3.71 -11.36
C ALA A 35 -0.83 -3.75 -9.85
N LEU A 36 -1.93 -3.16 -9.36
CA LEU A 36 -2.34 -3.22 -7.94
C LEU A 36 -3.06 -4.52 -7.57
N GLU A 37 -3.44 -5.35 -8.54
CA GLU A 37 -4.14 -6.60 -8.28
C GLU A 37 -3.32 -7.51 -7.38
N GLY A 38 -3.89 -7.92 -6.25
CA GLY A 38 -3.21 -8.75 -5.25
C GLY A 38 -2.33 -7.98 -4.26
N ALA A 39 -2.18 -6.66 -4.40
CA ALA A 39 -1.40 -5.85 -3.44
C ALA A 39 -2.00 -5.90 -2.02
N ALA A 40 -3.33 -5.79 -1.90
CA ALA A 40 -4.02 -5.88 -0.62
C ALA A 40 -3.85 -7.26 0.04
N GLU A 41 -3.84 -8.33 -0.76
CA GLU A 41 -3.64 -9.70 -0.29
C GLU A 41 -2.20 -9.91 0.19
N LYS A 42 -1.22 -9.35 -0.52
CA LYS A 42 0.19 -9.38 -0.12
C LYS A 42 0.44 -8.66 1.19
N VAL A 43 -0.12 -7.46 1.39
CA VAL A 43 -0.03 -6.74 2.67
C VAL A 43 -0.76 -7.49 3.79
N THR A 44 -1.92 -8.09 3.47
CA THR A 44 -2.65 -8.91 4.45
C THR A 44 -1.82 -10.11 4.89
N ALA A 45 -1.23 -10.85 3.94
CA ALA A 45 -0.36 -11.99 4.25
C ALA A 45 0.85 -11.57 5.09
N ALA A 46 1.52 -10.46 4.73
CA ALA A 46 2.61 -9.91 5.53
C ALA A 46 2.16 -9.52 6.95
N SER A 47 0.98 -8.90 7.10
CA SER A 47 0.45 -8.50 8.42
C SER A 47 0.22 -9.67 9.38
N LEU A 48 -0.07 -10.87 8.86
CA LEU A 48 -0.27 -12.08 9.67
C LEU A 48 1.03 -12.52 10.36
N GLU A 49 2.18 -12.30 9.73
CA GLU A 49 3.50 -12.61 10.31
C GLU A 49 3.84 -11.67 11.49
N PHE A 50 3.14 -10.53 11.62
CA PHE A 50 3.35 -9.54 12.67
C PHE A 50 2.25 -9.53 13.75
N ILE A 51 1.37 -10.53 13.82
CA ILE A 51 0.26 -10.57 14.80
C ILE A 51 0.75 -10.70 16.25
N ASP A 52 1.79 -11.51 16.44
CA ASP A 52 2.32 -11.84 17.78
C ASP A 52 3.50 -10.95 18.18
N VAL A 53 3.93 -10.04 17.30
CA VAL A 53 5.02 -9.13 17.62
C VAL A 53 4.48 -8.08 18.56
N THR A 54 5.17 -7.87 19.69
CA THR A 54 4.93 -6.80 20.67
C THR A 54 5.23 -5.40 20.08
N GLU A 55 4.99 -5.23 18.80
CA GLU A 55 5.02 -3.96 18.09
C GLU A 55 3.82 -3.12 18.53
N PRO A 56 3.95 -1.78 18.49
CA PRO A 56 2.91 -0.88 18.98
C PRO A 56 1.57 -1.16 18.29
N GLU A 57 0.45 -0.97 19.00
CA GLU A 57 -0.93 -1.08 18.47
C GLU A 57 -1.13 -0.35 17.12
N ASP A 58 -0.27 0.64 16.86
CA ASP A 58 -0.23 1.41 15.63
C ASP A 58 0.22 0.60 14.39
N LEU A 59 1.06 -0.44 14.49
CA LEU A 59 1.54 -1.20 13.34
C LEU A 59 0.39 -1.95 12.63
N GLN A 60 -0.35 -2.76 13.38
CA GLN A 60 -1.48 -3.51 12.83
C GLN A 60 -2.56 -2.58 12.30
N ARG A 61 -2.79 -1.46 12.98
CA ARG A 61 -3.71 -0.42 12.53
C ARG A 61 -3.26 0.24 11.22
N GLN A 62 -1.97 0.53 11.05
CA GLN A 62 -1.40 1.09 9.83
C GLN A 62 -1.52 0.10 8.66
N LEU A 63 -1.18 -1.18 8.88
CA LEU A 63 -1.30 -2.23 7.87
C LEU A 63 -2.77 -2.45 7.47
N GLN A 64 -3.71 -2.47 8.42
CA GLN A 64 -5.15 -2.56 8.13
C GLN A 64 -5.65 -1.35 7.33
N ALA A 65 -5.20 -0.14 7.67
CA ALA A 65 -5.54 1.06 6.92
C ALA A 65 -5.00 0.98 5.48
N ALA A 66 -3.77 0.51 5.30
CA ALA A 66 -3.17 0.31 3.97
C ALA A 66 -3.94 -0.72 3.15
N VAL A 67 -4.29 -1.88 3.71
CA VAL A 67 -5.11 -2.91 3.05
C VAL A 67 -6.44 -2.33 2.58
N LYS A 68 -7.15 -1.62 3.47
CA LYS A 68 -8.44 -1.01 3.13
C LYS A 68 -8.32 0.01 2.01
N ALA A 69 -7.26 0.83 2.04
CA ALA A 69 -7.00 1.81 1.01
C ALA A 69 -6.70 1.15 -0.35
N LEU A 70 -5.85 0.11 -0.38
CA LEU A 70 -5.57 -0.69 -1.58
C LEU A 70 -6.85 -1.26 -2.20
N GLN A 71 -7.73 -1.87 -1.39
CA GLN A 71 -9.01 -2.40 -1.86
C GLN A 71 -9.92 -1.31 -2.47
N ILE A 72 -9.95 -0.11 -1.87
CA ILE A 72 -10.71 1.02 -2.40
C ILE A 72 -10.09 1.54 -3.70
N ALA A 73 -8.75 1.59 -3.81
CA ALA A 73 -8.04 1.97 -5.02
C ALA A 73 -8.38 0.99 -6.17
N GLU A 74 -8.27 -0.32 -5.94
CA GLU A 74 -8.66 -1.33 -6.92
C GLU A 74 -10.12 -1.20 -7.37
N LYS A 75 -11.05 -1.00 -6.42
CA LYS A 75 -12.47 -0.78 -6.72
C LYS A 75 -12.67 0.47 -7.58
N SER A 76 -11.96 1.54 -7.28
CA SER A 76 -12.00 2.81 -8.03
C SER A 76 -11.46 2.62 -9.45
N ALA A 77 -10.38 1.86 -9.62
CA ALA A 77 -9.86 1.49 -10.94
C ALA A 77 -10.84 0.66 -11.77
N ARG A 78 -11.53 -0.31 -11.14
CA ARG A 78 -12.60 -1.08 -11.80
C ARG A 78 -13.77 -0.18 -12.20
N ALA A 79 -14.18 0.76 -11.34
CA ALA A 79 -15.26 1.71 -11.63
C ALA A 79 -14.89 2.67 -12.79
N HIS A 80 -13.66 3.20 -12.79
CA HIS A 80 -13.14 4.06 -13.85
C HIS A 80 -13.21 3.41 -15.24
N ARG A 81 -12.91 2.10 -15.32
CA ARG A 81 -13.01 1.32 -16.56
C ARG A 81 -14.46 1.13 -17.02
N ARG A 82 -15.38 0.89 -16.10
CA ARG A 82 -16.77 0.52 -16.40
C ARG A 82 -17.70 1.70 -16.68
N ASN A 83 -17.50 2.86 -16.03
CA ASN A 83 -18.43 3.98 -16.13
C ASN A 83 -17.73 5.29 -16.50
N PRO A 84 -17.91 5.78 -17.75
CA PRO A 84 -17.35 7.04 -18.21
C PRO A 84 -17.77 8.27 -17.38
N LEU A 85 -19.00 8.31 -16.88
CA LEU A 85 -19.55 9.47 -16.16
C LEU A 85 -18.92 9.65 -14.78
N THR A 86 -18.44 8.58 -14.17
CA THR A 86 -17.80 8.62 -12.85
C THR A 86 -16.27 8.60 -12.92
N ARG A 87 -15.67 8.71 -14.11
CA ARG A 87 -14.21 8.65 -14.28
C ARG A 87 -13.44 9.67 -13.45
N PRO A 88 -13.80 10.97 -13.43
CA PRO A 88 -13.05 11.95 -12.63
C PRO A 88 -13.07 11.61 -11.14
N ILE A 89 -14.24 11.20 -10.62
CA ILE A 89 -14.41 10.79 -9.23
C ILE A 89 -13.59 9.54 -8.93
N SER A 90 -13.62 8.56 -9.84
CA SER A 90 -12.85 7.31 -9.69
C SER A 90 -11.35 7.57 -9.70
N HIS A 91 -10.88 8.51 -10.53
CA HIS A 91 -9.49 8.94 -10.59
C HIS A 91 -9.05 9.59 -9.28
N ALA A 92 -9.83 10.53 -8.76
CA ALA A 92 -9.53 11.19 -7.49
C ALA A 92 -9.51 10.21 -6.31
N ARG A 93 -10.50 9.30 -6.24
CA ARG A 93 -10.55 8.26 -5.19
C ARG A 93 -9.39 7.29 -5.30
N PHE A 94 -8.98 6.93 -6.51
CA PHE A 94 -7.82 6.09 -6.73
C PHE A 94 -6.55 6.75 -6.17
N ALA A 95 -6.24 7.98 -6.62
CA ALA A 95 -5.05 8.71 -6.20
C ALA A 95 -5.01 8.90 -4.68
N LEU A 96 -6.13 9.32 -4.08
CA LEU A 96 -6.23 9.47 -2.62
C LEU A 96 -5.91 8.18 -1.87
N ASN A 97 -6.45 7.05 -2.33
CA ASN A 97 -6.26 5.78 -1.61
C ASN A 97 -4.89 5.15 -1.88
N VAL A 98 -4.26 5.42 -3.03
CA VAL A 98 -2.83 5.10 -3.24
C VAL A 98 -1.98 5.85 -2.23
N GLY A 99 -2.18 7.16 -2.05
CA GLY A 99 -1.44 7.96 -1.06
C GLY A 99 -1.67 7.51 0.39
N ILE A 100 -2.92 7.18 0.77
CA ILE A 100 -3.21 6.61 2.09
C ILE A 100 -2.49 5.28 2.31
N ALA A 101 -2.52 4.39 1.31
CA ALA A 101 -1.83 3.10 1.40
C ALA A 101 -0.32 3.27 1.54
N GLN A 102 0.26 4.20 0.78
CA GLN A 102 1.68 4.52 0.82
C GLN A 102 2.11 5.07 2.17
N GLY A 103 1.35 6.01 2.74
CA GLY A 103 1.61 6.54 4.08
C GLY A 103 1.50 5.47 5.17
N GLY A 104 0.50 4.60 5.10
CA GLY A 104 0.36 3.48 6.04
C GLY A 104 1.52 2.49 5.95
N LEU A 105 1.96 2.13 4.74
CA LEU A 105 3.10 1.24 4.53
C LEU A 105 4.43 1.88 4.94
N HIS A 106 4.62 3.18 4.68
CA HIS A 106 5.81 3.89 5.12
C HIS A 106 5.96 3.87 6.64
N LEU A 107 4.89 4.17 7.37
CA LEU A 107 4.92 4.13 8.84
C LEU A 107 5.15 2.72 9.38
N ALA A 108 4.56 1.71 8.74
CA ALA A 108 4.78 0.31 9.12
C ALA A 108 6.23 -0.12 8.86
N LEU A 109 6.81 0.25 7.71
CA LEU A 109 8.20 -0.01 7.39
C LEU A 109 9.16 0.75 8.31
N ALA A 110 8.83 1.98 8.72
CA ALA A 110 9.62 2.75 9.69
C ALA A 110 9.72 2.06 11.05
N ALA A 111 8.67 1.32 11.45
CA ALA A 111 8.68 0.53 12.67
C ALA A 111 9.46 -0.78 12.51
N LEU A 112 9.21 -1.51 11.42
CA LEU A 112 9.75 -2.86 11.19
C LEU A 112 11.18 -2.90 10.64
N ASP A 113 11.57 -1.88 9.87
CA ASP A 113 12.82 -1.83 9.10
C ASP A 113 13.31 -0.37 8.95
N PRO A 114 13.67 0.31 10.06
CA PRO A 114 14.02 1.73 10.05
C PRO A 114 15.26 2.03 9.20
N GLU A 115 16.19 1.09 9.06
CA GLU A 115 17.43 1.28 8.29
C GLU A 115 17.20 1.31 6.77
N ASN A 116 16.13 0.67 6.29
CA ASN A 116 15.81 0.61 4.85
C ASN A 116 14.48 1.29 4.52
N THR A 117 13.89 2.04 5.45
CA THR A 117 12.65 2.77 5.21
C THR A 117 12.87 3.86 4.15
N PRO A 118 12.09 3.85 3.05
CA PRO A 118 12.22 4.87 2.00
C PRO A 118 11.90 6.27 2.53
N PRO A 119 12.64 7.32 2.12
CA PRO A 119 12.37 8.67 2.59
C PRO A 119 10.95 9.13 2.20
N VAL A 120 10.31 9.92 3.06
CA VAL A 120 9.07 10.62 2.73
C VAL A 120 9.39 11.63 1.62
N PRO A 121 8.63 11.70 0.52
CA PRO A 121 8.82 12.75 -0.47
C PRO A 121 8.63 14.12 0.20
N GLU A 122 9.64 14.98 0.12
CA GLU A 122 9.53 16.37 0.56
C GLU A 122 8.42 17.04 -0.24
N SER A 123 7.43 17.60 0.46
CA SER A 123 6.40 18.41 -0.17
C SER A 123 7.00 19.79 -0.42
N ASP A 124 7.43 20.05 -1.66
CA ASP A 124 7.71 21.41 -2.16
C ASP A 124 6.44 22.29 -2.18
#